data_AF-A0A841KV03-F1
#
_entry.id   AF-A0A841KV03-F1
#
_cell.length_a   1.000
_cell.length_b   1.000
_cell.length_c   1.000
_cell.angle_alpha   90.00
_cell.angle_beta   90.00
_cell.angle_gamma   90.00
#
_symmetry.space_group_name_H-M   'P 1'
#
loop_
_entity.id
_entity.type
_entity.pdbx_description
1 polymer ?
#
loop_
_entity_poly.entity_id
_entity_poly.type
_entity_poly.pdbx_seq_one_letter_code
_entity_poly.pdbx_strand_id
1 'polypeptide(L)'
;MDTHLLEEKFNLFSEGNMLSFENEPEVYYFALGRVLKWVFAEIGGIDRHRNEFNYLTNPYMPADIRTLSIRIVTFLKKSKLHSKIQNRELISMIHLILSREKILDQVNASLRLCENAFYAGLYWKD
;
A
#
# COMPACT_ATOMS: atom_id res chain seq x y z
N MET A 1 0.28 7.27 16.50
CA MET A 1 -0.37 7.80 15.29
C MET A 1 -1.82 7.37 15.37
N ASP A 2 -2.75 8.32 15.23
CA ASP A 2 -4.18 8.03 15.34
C ASP A 2 -4.65 7.28 14.08
N THR A 3 -5.08 6.05 14.26
CA THR A 3 -5.55 5.18 13.18
C THR A 3 -6.87 5.65 12.57
N HIS A 4 -7.73 6.33 13.34
CA HIS A 4 -8.97 6.91 12.81
C HIS A 4 -8.68 8.06 11.85
N LEU A 5 -7.69 8.90 12.17
CA LEU A 5 -7.25 9.99 11.29
C LEU A 5 -6.68 9.47 9.96
N LEU A 6 -5.99 8.32 9.97
CA LEU A 6 -5.50 7.69 8.74
C LEU A 6 -6.63 7.13 7.87
N GLU A 7 -7.70 6.62 8.49
CA GLU A 7 -8.87 6.11 7.77
C GLU A 7 -9.67 7.24 7.11
N GLU A 8 -9.92 8.34 7.82
CA GLU A 8 -10.57 9.53 7.24
C GLU A 8 -9.76 10.06 6.04
N LYS A 9 -8.44 10.12 6.18
CA LYS A 9 -7.52 10.55 5.11
C LYS A 9 -7.45 9.55 3.96
N PHE A 10 -7.57 8.25 4.23
CA PHE A 10 -7.64 7.20 3.20
C PHE A 10 -8.94 7.28 2.40
N ASN A 11 -10.08 7.53 3.04
CA ASN A 11 -11.35 7.70 2.34
C ASN A 11 -11.28 8.90 1.39
N LEU A 12 -10.73 10.04 1.86
CA LEU A 12 -10.46 11.20 1.00
C LEU A 12 -9.49 10.89 -0.14
N PHE A 13 -8.48 10.05 0.10
CA PHE A 13 -7.56 9.56 -0.94
C PHE A 13 -8.30 8.75 -2.00
N SER A 14 -9.18 7.82 -1.60
CA SER A 14 -9.95 6.96 -2.51
C SER A 14 -10.98 7.72 -3.36
N GLU A 15 -11.49 8.84 -2.86
CA GLU A 15 -12.42 9.73 -3.56
C GLU A 15 -11.74 10.62 -4.63
N GLY A 16 -10.40 10.56 -4.75
CA GLY A 16 -9.64 11.38 -5.70
C GLY A 16 -9.57 12.86 -5.29
N ASN A 17 -9.96 13.20 -4.06
CA ASN A 17 -9.90 14.57 -3.56
C ASN A 17 -8.44 15.00 -3.39
N MET A 18 -8.09 16.07 -4.11
CA MET A 18 -6.73 16.55 -4.38
C MET A 18 -6.10 17.34 -3.21
N LEU A 19 -6.42 17.02 -1.95
CA LEU A 19 -5.88 17.75 -0.80
C LEU A 19 -4.48 17.24 -0.42
N SER A 20 -3.45 17.93 -0.93
CA SER A 20 -2.05 18.03 -0.46
C SER A 20 -1.34 16.79 0.15
N PHE A 21 -1.66 15.57 -0.30
CA PHE A 21 -0.98 14.35 0.16
C PHE A 21 0.51 14.26 -0.21
N GLU A 22 1.02 15.15 -1.06
CA GLU A 22 2.47 15.29 -1.27
C GLU A 22 3.23 15.63 0.01
N ASN A 23 2.54 16.06 1.08
CA ASN A 23 3.14 16.34 2.39
C ASN A 23 2.82 15.27 3.46
N GLU A 24 2.10 14.21 3.10
CA GLU A 24 1.64 13.18 4.06
C GLU A 24 1.94 11.76 3.55
N PRO A 25 3.23 11.38 3.49
CA PRO A 25 3.66 10.09 2.97
C PRO A 25 3.02 8.91 3.73
N GLU A 26 2.73 9.05 5.03
CA GLU A 26 2.11 8.01 5.85
C GLU A 26 0.78 7.52 5.29
N VAL A 27 -0.04 8.41 4.72
CA VAL A 27 -1.33 8.05 4.11
C VAL A 27 -1.13 7.15 2.91
N TYR A 28 -0.12 7.44 2.09
CA TYR A 28 0.26 6.60 0.96
C TYR A 28 0.71 5.21 1.42
N TYR A 29 1.56 5.13 2.45
CA TYR A 29 2.01 3.84 2.98
C TYR A 29 0.86 3.04 3.62
N PHE A 30 -0.07 3.69 4.31
CA PHE A 30 -1.30 3.05 4.81
C PHE A 30 -2.14 2.47 3.67
N ALA A 31 -2.38 3.28 2.63
CA ALA A 31 -3.13 2.85 1.45
C ALA A 31 -2.45 1.68 0.73
N LEU A 32 -1.11 1.71 0.62
CA LEU A 32 -0.31 0.63 0.05
C LEU A 32 -0.48 -0.69 0.83
N GLY A 33 -0.49 -0.62 2.16
CA GLY A 33 -0.76 -1.77 3.03
C GLY A 33 -2.14 -2.37 2.82
N ARG A 34 -3.20 -1.53 2.79
CA ARG A 34 -4.58 -1.97 2.51
C ARG A 34 -4.72 -2.60 1.12
N VAL A 35 -4.19 -1.95 0.09
CA VAL A 35 -4.24 -2.46 -1.29
C VAL A 35 -3.53 -3.80 -1.40
N LEU A 36 -2.38 -3.97 -0.74
CA LEU A 36 -1.67 -5.25 -0.76
C LEU A 36 -2.49 -6.38 -0.13
N LYS A 37 -3.08 -6.15 1.05
CA LYS A 37 -3.97 -7.11 1.71
C LYS A 37 -5.13 -7.50 0.78
N TRP A 38 -5.78 -6.51 0.16
CA TRP A 38 -6.92 -6.71 -0.72
C TRP A 38 -6.55 -7.47 -2.00
N VAL A 39 -5.41 -7.15 -2.61
CA VAL A 39 -4.88 -7.90 -3.76
C VAL A 39 -4.74 -9.37 -3.41
N PHE A 40 -4.11 -9.70 -2.28
CA PHE A 40 -3.93 -11.10 -1.89
C PHE A 40 -5.26 -11.80 -1.59
N ALA A 41 -6.24 -11.10 -1.00
CA ALA A 41 -7.58 -11.65 -0.84
C ALA A 41 -8.22 -12.01 -2.21
N GLU A 42 -8.12 -11.12 -3.20
CA GLU A 42 -8.71 -11.29 -4.54
C GLU A 42 -8.01 -12.39 -5.37
N ILE A 43 -6.70 -12.56 -5.25
CA ILE A 43 -5.95 -13.56 -6.05
C ILE A 43 -5.90 -14.97 -5.43
N GLY A 44 -6.72 -15.24 -4.41
CA GLY A 44 -6.88 -16.56 -3.80
C GLY A 44 -6.29 -16.71 -2.39
N GLY A 45 -6.11 -15.60 -1.67
CA GLY A 45 -5.73 -15.56 -0.25
C GLY A 45 -4.21 -15.55 0.00
N ILE A 46 -3.83 -15.01 1.17
CA ILE A 46 -2.43 -14.95 1.63
C ILE A 46 -1.83 -16.34 1.78
N ASP A 47 -2.59 -17.34 2.25
CA ASP A 47 -2.06 -18.69 2.44
C ASP A 47 -1.53 -19.33 1.16
N ARG A 48 -2.23 -19.12 0.04
CA ARG A 48 -1.82 -19.64 -1.26
C ARG A 48 -0.56 -18.96 -1.79
N HIS A 49 -0.33 -17.70 -1.41
CA HIS A 49 0.78 -16.88 -1.89
C HIS A 49 1.72 -16.46 -0.76
N ARG A 50 1.80 -17.26 0.31
CA ARG A 50 2.51 -16.93 1.55
C ARG A 50 3.96 -16.51 1.32
N ASN A 51 4.65 -17.18 0.40
CA ASN A 51 6.03 -16.86 0.08
C ASN A 51 6.18 -15.47 -0.58
N GLU A 52 5.27 -15.12 -1.49
CA GLU A 52 5.29 -13.79 -2.13
C GLU A 52 4.88 -12.71 -1.13
N PHE A 53 3.85 -12.96 -0.32
CA PHE A 53 3.43 -12.05 0.76
C PHE A 53 4.56 -11.79 1.75
N ASN A 54 5.23 -12.84 2.25
CA ASN A 54 6.35 -12.71 3.17
C ASN A 54 7.53 -11.96 2.54
N TYR A 55 7.84 -12.22 1.26
CA TYR A 55 8.88 -11.48 0.55
C TYR A 55 8.59 -9.96 0.47
N LEU A 56 7.31 -9.60 0.31
CA LEU A 56 6.85 -8.21 0.17
C LEU A 56 6.68 -7.47 1.50
N THR A 57 6.48 -8.17 2.61
CA THR A 57 6.03 -7.57 3.89
C THR A 57 6.96 -7.83 5.07
N ASN A 58 8.04 -8.61 4.92
CA ASN A 58 8.87 -9.02 6.05
C ASN A 58 9.72 -7.86 6.62
N PRO A 59 9.50 -7.44 7.88
CA PRO A 59 10.28 -6.38 8.53
C PRO A 59 11.71 -6.81 8.91
N TYR A 60 11.98 -8.12 8.95
CA TYR A 60 13.28 -8.66 9.36
C TYR A 60 14.25 -8.86 8.20
N MET A 61 13.83 -8.58 6.96
CA MET A 61 14.80 -8.38 5.88
C MET A 61 15.55 -7.07 6.12
N PRO A 62 16.84 -6.95 5.76
CA PRO A 62 17.65 -5.74 5.98
C PRO A 62 17.26 -4.58 5.02
N ALA A 63 15.97 -4.38 4.81
CA ALA A 63 15.37 -3.46 3.86
C ALA A 63 14.49 -2.46 4.62
N ASP A 64 14.65 -1.17 4.33
CA ASP A 64 13.76 -0.13 4.85
C ASP A 64 12.37 -0.17 4.18
N ILE A 65 11.42 0.57 4.74
CA ILE A 65 10.04 0.64 4.21
C ILE A 65 10.00 1.14 2.75
N ARG A 66 10.97 1.96 2.33
CA ARG A 66 11.09 2.42 0.94
C ARG A 66 11.39 1.24 0.03
N THR A 67 12.37 0.41 0.39
CA THR A 67 12.75 -0.79 -0.34
C THR A 67 11.59 -1.79 -0.42
N LEU A 68 10.87 -2.01 0.69
CA LEU A 68 9.67 -2.85 0.70
C LEU A 68 8.61 -2.31 -0.26
N SER A 69 8.38 -0.99 -0.23
CA SER A 69 7.35 -0.35 -1.05
C SER A 69 7.67 -0.38 -2.54
N ILE A 70 8.94 -0.26 -2.93
CA ILE A 70 9.38 -0.44 -4.32
C ILE A 70 9.07 -1.86 -4.80
N ARG A 71 9.31 -2.89 -3.97
CA ARG A 71 8.97 -4.28 -4.31
C ARG A 71 7.47 -4.45 -4.49
N ILE A 72 6.66 -3.87 -3.60
CA ILE A 72 5.20 -3.93 -3.67
C ILE A 72 4.71 -3.23 -4.93
N VAL A 73 5.17 -2.01 -5.22
CA VAL A 73 4.81 -1.28 -6.45
C VAL A 73 5.21 -2.08 -7.70
N THR A 74 6.39 -2.67 -7.71
CA THR A 74 6.84 -3.54 -8.81
C THR A 74 5.94 -4.76 -8.97
N PHE A 75 5.49 -5.37 -7.88
CA PHE A 75 4.51 -6.45 -7.88
C PHE A 75 3.16 -5.99 -8.44
N LEU A 76 2.66 -4.82 -7.99
CA LEU A 76 1.40 -4.26 -8.45
C LEU A 76 1.40 -3.92 -9.94
N LYS A 77 2.54 -3.52 -10.52
CA LYS A 77 2.69 -3.25 -11.96
C LYS A 77 2.66 -4.51 -12.85
N LYS A 78 2.72 -5.73 -12.29
CA LYS A 78 2.77 -6.96 -13.09
C LYS A 78 1.45 -7.15 -13.85
N SER A 79 1.47 -7.15 -15.18
CA SER A 79 0.27 -7.34 -16.02
C SER A 79 -0.53 -8.61 -15.71
N LYS A 80 0.16 -9.71 -15.36
CA LYS A 80 -0.46 -10.99 -14.94
C LYS A 80 -1.23 -10.90 -13.62
N LEU A 81 -0.98 -9.88 -12.80
CA LEU A 81 -1.74 -9.61 -11.58
C LEU A 81 -3.09 -9.02 -11.94
N HIS A 82 -3.11 -8.00 -12.79
CA HIS A 82 -4.33 -7.30 -13.21
C HIS A 82 -5.33 -8.25 -13.89
N SER A 83 -4.87 -9.24 -14.66
CA SER A 83 -5.75 -10.23 -15.29
C SER A 83 -6.46 -11.16 -14.29
N LYS A 84 -6.00 -11.24 -13.04
CA LYS A 84 -6.59 -12.08 -11.98
C LYS A 84 -7.57 -11.33 -11.10
N ILE A 85 -7.56 -9.99 -11.14
CA ILE A 85 -8.39 -9.15 -10.29
C ILE A 85 -9.64 -8.76 -11.09
N GLN A 86 -10.82 -9.11 -10.59
CA GLN A 86 -12.11 -8.73 -11.20
C GLN A 86 -12.71 -7.47 -10.55
N ASN A 87 -12.28 -7.17 -9.32
CA ASN A 87 -12.78 -6.06 -8.53
C ASN A 87 -12.34 -4.70 -9.13
N ARG A 88 -13.31 -3.94 -9.67
CA ARG A 88 -13.06 -2.64 -10.31
C ARG A 88 -12.56 -1.58 -9.34
N GLU A 89 -13.03 -1.60 -8.10
CA GLU A 89 -12.62 -0.64 -7.07
C GLU A 89 -11.16 -0.87 -6.70
N LEU A 90 -10.77 -2.13 -6.50
CA LEU A 90 -9.37 -2.48 -6.27
C LEU A 90 -8.47 -2.06 -7.46
N ILE A 91 -8.91 -2.27 -8.70
CA ILE A 91 -8.15 -1.85 -9.88
C ILE A 91 -7.94 -0.32 -9.88
N SER A 92 -8.98 0.45 -9.58
CA SER A 92 -8.88 1.91 -9.47
C SER A 92 -7.92 2.34 -8.37
N MET A 93 -7.97 1.68 -7.20
CA MET A 93 -7.06 1.93 -6.09
C MET A 93 -5.61 1.59 -6.42
N ILE A 94 -5.36 0.48 -7.13
CA ILE A 94 -4.03 0.14 -7.63
C ILE A 94 -3.52 1.24 -8.56
N HIS A 95 -4.33 1.67 -9.54
CA HIS A 95 -3.91 2.75 -10.44
C HIS A 95 -3.62 4.06 -9.69
N LEU A 96 -4.43 4.39 -8.69
CA LEU A 96 -4.20 5.57 -7.86
C LEU A 96 -2.86 5.49 -7.11
N ILE A 97 -2.56 4.37 -6.45
CA ILE A 97 -1.27 4.12 -5.80
C ILE A 97 -0.12 4.28 -6.80
N LEU A 98 -0.20 3.62 -7.96
CA LEU A 98 0.85 3.67 -8.98
C LEU A 98 1.05 5.09 -9.54
N SER A 99 -0.02 5.90 -9.65
CA SER A 99 0.08 7.29 -10.11
C SER A 99 0.81 8.21 -9.12
N ARG A 100 0.98 7.77 -7.86
CA ARG A 100 1.57 8.54 -6.76
C ARG A 100 2.92 7.98 -6.27
N GLU A 101 3.53 7.05 -7.00
CA GLU A 101 4.78 6.39 -6.57
C GLU A 101 5.97 7.35 -6.31
N LYS A 102 5.93 8.58 -6.85
CA LYS A 102 6.93 9.64 -6.57
C LYS A 102 7.03 10.00 -5.08
N ILE A 103 6.02 9.68 -4.25
CA ILE A 103 6.08 9.85 -2.80
C ILE A 103 7.23 9.04 -2.19
N LEU A 104 7.64 7.94 -2.82
CA LEU A 104 8.76 7.10 -2.35
C LEU A 104 10.10 7.86 -2.32
N ASP A 105 10.26 8.88 -3.15
CA ASP A 105 11.49 9.67 -3.28
C ASP A 105 11.57 10.83 -2.28
N GLN A 106 10.53 11.06 -1.46
CA GLN A 106 10.50 12.17 -0.52
C GLN A 106 11.49 11.93 0.63
N VAL A 107 12.55 12.74 0.66
CA VAL A 107 13.71 12.60 1.57
C VAL A 107 13.37 12.98 3.02
N ASN A 108 12.30 13.74 3.24
CA ASN A 108 11.96 14.30 4.56
C ASN A 108 10.96 13.47 5.37
N ALA A 109 10.48 12.34 4.83
CA ALA A 109 9.52 11.48 5.50
C ALA A 109 10.16 10.70 6.65
N SER A 110 9.50 10.62 7.79
CA SER A 110 9.93 9.72 8.87
C SER A 110 9.65 8.28 8.45
N LEU A 111 10.70 7.54 8.05
CA LEU A 111 10.59 6.14 7.61
C LEU A 111 9.85 5.26 8.62
N ARG A 112 10.04 5.52 9.93
CA ARG A 112 9.36 4.80 11.00
C ARG A 112 7.86 5.09 11.05
N LEU A 113 7.42 6.32 10.78
CA LEU A 113 6.00 6.66 10.72
C LEU A 113 5.35 6.00 9.49
N CYS A 114 6.02 6.06 8.35
CA CYS A 114 5.60 5.38 7.13
C CYS A 114 5.48 3.86 7.31
N GLU A 115 6.46 3.24 7.98
CA GLU A 115 6.42 1.81 8.29
C GLU A 115 5.25 1.45 9.20
N ASN A 116 5.02 2.21 10.27
CA ASN A 116 3.87 2.02 11.13
C ASN A 116 2.54 2.18 10.38
N ALA A 117 2.45 3.16 9.48
CA ALA A 117 1.27 3.40 8.67
C ALA A 117 0.99 2.21 7.74
N PHE A 118 2.05 1.70 7.07
CA PHE A 118 1.95 0.53 6.22
C PHE A 118 1.39 -0.68 6.94
N TYR A 119 1.96 -1.05 8.10
CA TYR A 119 1.48 -2.20 8.85
C TYR A 119 0.08 -1.97 9.44
N ALA A 120 -0.26 -0.73 9.82
CA ALA A 120 -1.62 -0.39 10.24
C ALA A 120 -2.64 -0.62 9.10
N GLY A 121 -2.30 -0.25 7.86
CA GLY A 121 -3.12 -0.53 6.69
C GLY A 121 -3.20 -2.02 6.35
N LEU A 122 -2.07 -2.72 6.42
CA LEU A 122 -1.97 -4.15 6.13
C LEU A 122 -2.81 -5.03 7.07
N TYR A 123 -2.91 -4.65 8.35
CA TYR A 123 -3.65 -5.38 9.37
C TYR A 123 -4.95 -4.68 9.78
N TRP A 124 -5.45 -3.76 8.95
CA TRP A 124 -6.71 -3.10 9.21
C TRP A 124 -7.85 -4.12 9.25
N LYS A 125 -8.78 -3.97 10.20
CA LYS A 125 -9.98 -4.80 10.30
C LYS A 125 -11.01 -4.32 9.28
N ASP A 126 -11.48 -5.22 8.43
CA ASP A 126 -12.56 -4.93 7.48
C ASP A 126 -13.89 -4.76 8.22
#